data_AF-G5JE56-F1
#
_entry.id   AF-G5JE56-F1
#
_cell.length_a   1.000
_cell.length_b   1.000
_cell.length_c   1.000
_cell.angle_alpha   90.00
_cell.angle_beta   90.00
_cell.angle_gamma   90.00
#
_symmetry.space_group_name_H-M   'P 1'
#
loop_
_entity.id
_entity.type
_entity.pdbx_description
1 polymer ?
#
loop_
_entity_poly.entity_id
_entity_poly.type
_entity_poly.pdbx_seq_one_letter_code
_entity_poly.pdbx_strand_id
1 'polypeptide(L)'
;MIESNLSKDNELEDHIKSLFEELHPVWGVLQEISNNYDLEISCVVYTDGEVPSIHLDQEIINKSQQINAEIDVDLYVLPENTIENEQQRKKLVKFT
;
A
#
# COMPACT_ATOMS: atom_id res chain seq x y z
N MET A 1 -7.45 1.35 -11.58
CA MET A 1 -6.58 0.94 -10.46
C MET A 1 -5.33 1.80 -10.56
N ILE A 2 -5.03 2.56 -9.51
CA ILE A 2 -3.89 3.47 -9.42
C ILE A 2 -2.92 2.83 -8.42
N GLU A 3 -1.62 2.87 -8.70
CA GLU A 3 -0.59 2.24 -7.88
C GLU A 3 0.44 3.30 -7.50
N SER A 4 1.00 3.23 -6.29
CA SER A 4 1.94 4.23 -5.72
C SER A 4 3.24 4.44 -6.51
N ASN A 5 3.53 3.58 -7.49
CA ASN A 5 4.76 3.53 -8.30
C ASN A 5 6.10 3.39 -7.53
N LEU A 6 6.07 3.24 -6.20
CA LEU A 6 7.23 2.98 -5.35
C LEU A 6 7.68 1.51 -5.39
N SER A 7 8.93 1.25 -4.97
CA SER A 7 9.44 -0.12 -4.80
C SER A 7 8.66 -0.84 -3.71
N LYS A 8 8.46 -2.15 -3.84
CA LYS A 8 7.83 -2.97 -2.79
C LYS A 8 8.62 -3.04 -1.48
N ASP A 9 9.88 -2.61 -1.51
CA ASP A 9 10.74 -2.54 -0.33
C ASP A 9 10.53 -1.23 0.48
N ASN A 10 9.71 -0.30 -0.01
CA ASN A 10 9.33 0.90 0.74
C ASN A 10 8.33 0.58 1.86
N GLU A 11 8.29 1.44 2.88
CA GLU A 11 7.34 1.31 3.98
C GLU A 11 5.90 1.50 3.48
N LEU A 12 4.94 0.77 4.08
CA LEU A 12 3.53 0.84 3.70
C LEU A 12 2.98 2.29 3.73
N GLU A 13 3.40 3.06 4.72
CA GLU A 13 3.02 4.48 4.87
C GLU A 13 3.46 5.33 3.67
N ASP A 14 4.63 5.07 3.11
CA ASP A 14 5.15 5.80 1.96
C ASP A 14 4.30 5.50 0.71
N HIS A 15 3.88 4.25 0.55
CA HIS A 15 2.97 3.85 -0.53
C HIS A 15 1.63 4.60 -0.44
N ILE A 16 1.03 4.66 0.74
CA ILE A 16 -0.24 5.36 0.97
C ILE A 16 -0.07 6.87 0.73
N LYS A 17 1.01 7.48 1.25
CA LYS A 17 1.30 8.91 1.05
C LYS A 17 1.52 9.24 -0.42
N SER A 18 2.24 8.38 -1.17
CA SER A 18 2.43 8.54 -2.62
C SER A 18 1.10 8.55 -3.37
N LEU A 19 0.17 7.65 -3.03
CA LEU A 19 -1.18 7.65 -3.62
C LEU A 19 -1.90 8.98 -3.36
N PHE A 20 -1.81 9.56 -2.17
CA PHE A 20 -2.41 10.87 -1.91
C PHE A 20 -1.82 11.98 -2.78
N GLU A 21 -0.50 11.99 -3.00
CA GLU A 21 0.15 12.96 -3.87
C GLU A 21 -0.27 12.79 -5.34
N GLU A 22 -0.34 11.54 -5.82
CA GLU A 22 -0.82 11.24 -7.18
C GLU A 22 -2.28 11.64 -7.39
N LEU A 23 -3.11 11.49 -6.37
CA LEU A 23 -4.53 11.83 -6.40
C LEU A 23 -4.80 13.32 -6.13
N HIS A 24 -3.82 14.06 -5.61
CA HIS A 24 -3.98 15.47 -5.25
C HIS A 24 -4.52 16.35 -6.38
N PRO A 25 -4.10 16.22 -7.65
CA PRO A 25 -4.62 17.04 -8.75
C PRO A 25 -6.13 16.88 -9.00
N VAL A 26 -6.71 15.76 -8.57
CA VAL A 26 -8.13 15.43 -8.74
C VAL A 26 -8.87 15.29 -7.41
N TRP A 27 -8.29 15.80 -6.31
CA TRP A 27 -8.79 15.58 -4.95
C TRP A 27 -10.25 15.99 -4.78
N GLY A 28 -10.64 17.17 -5.28
CA GLY A 28 -12.02 17.64 -5.19
C GLY A 28 -13.02 16.71 -5.88
N VAL A 29 -12.63 16.09 -7.01
CA VAL A 29 -13.47 15.12 -7.71
C VAL A 29 -13.62 13.84 -6.88
N LEU A 30 -12.56 13.39 -6.20
CA LEU A 30 -12.65 12.25 -5.28
C LEU A 30 -13.60 12.50 -4.13
N GLN A 31 -13.58 13.72 -3.55
CA GLN A 31 -14.51 14.11 -2.50
C GLN A 31 -15.96 14.12 -2.97
N GLU A 32 -16.23 14.49 -4.23
CA GLU A 32 -17.58 14.43 -4.79
C GLU A 32 -18.04 12.99 -5.02
N ILE A 33 -17.16 12.15 -5.58
CA ILE A 33 -17.42 10.73 -5.86
C ILE A 33 -17.67 9.98 -4.55
N SER A 34 -16.90 10.25 -3.50
CA SER A 34 -16.99 9.52 -2.23
C SER A 34 -18.30 9.72 -1.46
N ASN A 35 -19.12 10.70 -1.84
CA ASN A 35 -20.47 10.86 -1.30
C ASN A 35 -21.46 9.80 -1.82
N ASN A 36 -21.13 9.16 -2.95
CA ASN A 36 -22.03 8.24 -3.65
C ASN A 36 -21.45 6.84 -3.84
N TYR A 37 -20.13 6.69 -3.66
CA TYR A 37 -19.40 5.46 -3.88
C TYR A 37 -18.37 5.25 -2.78
N ASP A 38 -18.15 3.98 -2.43
CA ASP A 38 -17.08 3.61 -1.52
C ASP A 38 -15.73 3.76 -2.23
N LEU A 39 -14.78 4.41 -1.54
CA LEU A 39 -13.40 4.49 -1.95
C LEU A 39 -12.57 3.63 -1.01
N GLU A 40 -11.59 2.91 -1.54
CA GLU A 40 -10.74 2.03 -0.76
C GLU A 40 -9.28 2.16 -1.22
N ILE A 41 -8.36 2.21 -0.26
CA ILE A 41 -6.93 2.04 -0.46
C ILE A 41 -6.59 0.61 -0.03
N SER A 42 -6.51 -0.31 -0.99
CA SER A 42 -6.22 -1.71 -0.74
C SER A 42 -4.70 -1.94 -0.66
N CYS A 43 -4.24 -2.46 0.46
CA CYS A 43 -2.83 -2.72 0.74
C CYS A 43 -2.57 -4.20 0.97
N VAL A 44 -1.42 -4.70 0.51
CA VAL A 44 -1.00 -6.08 0.77
C VAL A 44 0.43 -6.10 1.28
N VAL A 45 0.63 -6.70 2.46
CA VAL A 45 1.93 -6.82 3.13
C VAL A 45 2.31 -8.29 3.22
N TYR A 46 3.51 -8.61 2.73
CA TYR A 46 4.13 -9.93 2.90
C TYR A 46 5.34 -9.80 3.81
N THR A 47 5.45 -10.66 4.80
CA THR A 47 6.56 -10.67 5.77
C THR A 47 7.06 -12.10 6.02
N ASP A 48 8.35 -12.24 6.37
CA ASP A 48 8.97 -13.52 6.73
C ASP A 48 9.15 -13.61 8.26
N GLY A 49 8.54 -14.59 8.90
CA GLY A 49 8.79 -14.96 10.29
C GLY A 49 8.28 -13.99 11.36
N GLU A 50 8.35 -12.67 11.13
CA GLU A 50 7.93 -11.63 12.05
C GLU A 50 6.72 -10.86 11.54
N VAL A 51 5.82 -10.48 12.45
CA VAL A 51 4.66 -9.63 12.15
C VAL A 51 5.13 -8.16 12.19
N PRO A 52 5.05 -7.40 11.08
CA PRO A 52 5.43 -6.01 11.07
C PRO A 52 4.45 -5.19 11.90
N SER A 53 4.94 -4.13 12.52
CA SER A 53 4.06 -3.10 13.06
C SER A 53 3.49 -2.29 11.89
N ILE A 54 2.17 -2.19 11.83
CA ILE A 54 1.49 -1.30 10.89
C ILE A 54 1.13 -0.03 11.65
N HIS A 55 1.64 1.10 11.20
CA HIS A 55 1.34 2.40 11.77
C HIS A 55 0.68 3.27 10.70
N LEU A 56 -0.44 3.90 11.08
CA LEU A 56 -1.15 4.86 10.24
C LEU A 56 -1.19 6.16 11.04
N ASP A 57 -0.34 7.10 10.64
CA ASP A 57 -0.22 8.37 11.35
C ASP A 57 -1.46 9.26 11.15
N GLN A 58 -1.51 10.35 11.91
CA GLN A 58 -2.65 11.27 11.85
C GLN A 58 -2.83 11.92 10.46
N GLU A 59 -1.76 12.10 9.69
CA GLU A 59 -1.87 12.64 8.33
C GLU A 59 -2.61 11.66 7.42
N ILE A 60 -2.24 10.38 7.46
CA ILE A 60 -2.87 9.32 6.68
C ILE A 60 -4.35 9.20 7.04
N ILE A 61 -4.68 9.18 8.32
CA ILE A 61 -6.07 9.11 8.79
C ILE A 61 -6.87 10.32 8.31
N ASN A 62 -6.32 11.54 8.45
CA ASN A 62 -7.01 12.76 8.06
C ASN A 62 -7.23 12.84 6.54
N LYS A 63 -6.23 12.48 5.73
CA LYS A 63 -6.37 12.49 4.26
C LYS A 63 -7.38 11.45 3.79
N SER A 64 -7.36 10.24 4.34
CA SER A 64 -8.35 9.20 4.03
C SER A 64 -9.77 9.63 4.38
N GLN A 65 -9.96 10.25 5.55
CA GLN A 65 -11.25 10.78 5.97
C GLN A 65 -11.79 11.86 5.02
N GLN A 66 -10.93 12.75 4.50
CA GLN A 66 -11.36 13.83 3.61
C GLN A 66 -11.99 13.32 2.31
N ILE A 67 -11.59 12.13 1.85
CA ILE A 67 -12.15 11.46 0.67
C ILE A 67 -13.04 10.28 1.07
N ASN A 68 -13.42 10.15 2.35
CA ASN A 68 -14.22 9.04 2.87
C ASN A 68 -13.74 7.66 2.37
N ALA A 69 -12.42 7.46 2.33
CA ALA A 69 -11.81 6.23 1.88
C ALA A 69 -11.49 5.29 3.04
N GLU A 70 -11.80 4.02 2.87
CA GLU A 70 -11.33 2.94 3.72
C GLU A 70 -9.87 2.61 3.40
N ILE A 71 -9.13 2.10 4.39
CA ILE A 71 -7.81 1.50 4.19
C ILE A 71 -7.94 0.05 4.60
N ASP A 72 -7.77 -0.84 3.63
CA ASP A 72 -7.72 -2.29 3.88
C ASP A 72 -6.28 -2.77 3.81
N VAL A 73 -5.89 -3.64 4.75
CA VAL A 73 -4.53 -4.18 4.82
C VAL A 73 -4.58 -5.69 5.01
N ASP A 74 -4.29 -6.40 3.93
CA ASP A 74 -4.05 -7.83 3.97
C ASP A 74 -2.61 -8.11 4.43
N LEU A 75 -2.47 -8.82 5.55
CA LEU A 75 -1.17 -9.23 6.08
C LEU A 75 -0.95 -10.74 5.91
N TYR A 76 0.09 -11.10 5.17
CA TYR A 76 0.52 -12.48 4.97
C TYR A 76 1.88 -12.71 5.64
N VAL A 77 1.86 -13.47 6.74
CA VAL A 77 3.08 -13.92 7.44
C VAL A 77 3.50 -15.25 6.87
N LEU A 78 4.63 -15.26 6.19
CA LEU A 78 5.22 -16.42 5.55
C LEU A 78 6.20 -17.12 6.51
N PRO A 79 6.49 -18.42 6.30
CA PRO A 79 7.58 -19.09 7.00
C PRO A 79 8.90 -18.33 6.84
N GLU A 80 9.77 -18.42 7.84
CA GLU A 80 11.07 -17.74 7.82
C GLU A 80 11.85 -17.97 6.50
N ASN A 81 12.46 -16.90 6.00
CA ASN A 81 13.27 -16.84 4.79
C ASN A 81 12.51 -17.14 3.47
N THR A 82 11.17 -17.10 3.45
CA THR A 82 10.41 -17.35 2.20
C THR A 82 10.67 -16.26 1.16
N ILE A 83 10.56 -14.99 1.53
CA ILE A 83 10.81 -13.83 0.67
C ILE A 83 12.28 -13.81 0.22
N GLU A 84 13.23 -14.03 1.14
CA GLU A 84 14.65 -14.06 0.77
C GLU A 84 14.96 -15.16 -0.25
N ASN A 85 14.45 -16.38 0.00
CA ASN A 85 14.60 -17.51 -0.92
C ASN A 85 13.97 -17.23 -2.29
N GLU A 86 12.81 -16.57 -2.33
CA GLU A 86 12.19 -16.14 -3.59
C GLU A 86 13.03 -15.11 -4.35
N GLN A 87 13.55 -14.10 -3.67
CA GLN A 87 14.40 -13.08 -4.28
C GLN A 87 15.68 -13.71 -4.85
N GLN A 88 16.31 -14.63 -4.10
CA GLN A 88 17.47 -15.39 -4.57
C GLN A 88 17.13 -16.24 -5.81
N ARG A 89 15.99 -16.94 -5.82
CA ARG A 89 15.51 -17.69 -7.00
C ARG A 89 15.29 -16.80 -8.21
N LYS A 90 14.62 -15.66 -8.05
CA LYS A 90 14.37 -14.70 -9.15
C LYS A 90 15.68 -14.14 -9.73
N LYS A 91 16.72 -13.94 -8.91
CA LYS A 91 18.06 -13.53 -9.38
C LYS A 91 18.78 -14.63 -10.18
N LEU A 92 18.54 -15.91 -9.87
CA LEU A 92 19.09 -17.05 -10.59
C LEU A 92 18.38 -17.27 -11.94
N VAL A 93 17.08 -16.97 -12.02
CA VAL A 93 16.32 -16.97 -13.28
C VAL A 93 16.48 -15.61 -13.97
N LYS A 94 17.69 -15.27 -14.41
CA LYS A 94 17.89 -14.22 -15.42
C LYS A 94 17.57 -14.83 -16.77
N PHE A 95 16.49 -14.39 -17.41
CA PHE A 95 16.30 -14.63 -18.85
C PHE A 95 17.43 -13.91 -19.60
N THR A 96 18.33 -14.68 -20.20
CA THR A 96 19.19 -14.26 -21.31
C THR A 96 18.38 -14.07 -22.58
#